data_AF-A3UIG7-F1
#
_entry.id   AF-A3UIG7-F1
#
_cell.length_a   1.000
_cell.length_b   1.000
_cell.length_c   1.000
_cell.angle_alpha   90.00
_cell.angle_beta   90.00
_cell.angle_gamma   90.00
#
_symmetry.space_group_name_H-M   'P 1'
#
loop_
_entity.id
_entity.type
_entity.pdbx_description
1 polymer ?
#
loop_
_entity_poly.entity_id
_entity_poly.type
_entity_poly.pdbx_seq_one_letter_code
_entity_poly.pdbx_strand_id
1 'polypeptide(L)'
;MFNALAVTVALAALQGDTGDAYAQLGPDARERLMACEVDAERFDALMALDPQSFDQDFSGGWRPVGDEPGCERAAADLLIAYMDHSPHFNPEQPGVIGWHAGQMLAMSDEPEQAIAYLDAARFSTADWNLYVDATIAFLQRDRAAAEAARAELATMTPSEEEMASRRQFLAENPHITMPQGFVEQPQNLGVVDRLLTCWDRPYAEAYSSQCES
;
A
#
# COMPACT_ATOMS: atom_id res chain seq x y z
N MET A 1 65.73 11.57 24.40
CA MET A 1 64.47 12.31 24.19
C MET A 1 64.31 12.51 22.70
N PHE A 2 63.55 11.66 22.00
CA PHE A 2 63.19 11.89 20.61
C PHE A 2 61.75 11.43 20.36
N ASN A 3 60.99 12.37 19.79
CA ASN A 3 59.55 12.42 19.61
C ASN A 3 58.95 11.20 18.93
N ALA A 4 57.84 10.71 19.48
CA ALA A 4 56.89 9.87 18.77
C ALA A 4 56.05 10.76 17.85
N LEU A 5 56.11 10.54 16.54
CA LEU A 5 55.12 11.05 15.60
C LEU A 5 53.85 10.21 15.75
N ALA A 6 52.78 10.82 16.23
CA ALA A 6 51.45 10.26 16.20
C ALA A 6 50.93 10.27 14.75
N VAL A 7 50.71 9.07 14.18
CA VAL A 7 49.97 8.91 12.92
C VAL A 7 48.49 9.01 13.26
N THR A 8 47.87 10.14 12.93
CA THR A 8 46.42 10.29 13.00
C THR A 8 45.81 9.59 11.79
N VAL A 9 45.25 8.40 12.00
CA VAL A 9 44.40 7.75 11.00
C VAL A 9 43.08 8.53 10.99
N ALA A 10 42.88 9.36 9.98
CA ALA A 10 41.57 9.94 9.72
C ALA A 10 40.64 8.80 9.29
N LEU A 11 39.66 8.46 10.13
CA LEU A 11 38.51 7.68 9.71
C LEU A 11 37.72 8.58 8.73
N ALA A 12 37.90 8.36 7.43
CA ALA A 12 36.93 8.83 6.46
C ALA A 12 35.66 8.00 6.70
N ALA A 13 34.63 8.63 7.26
CA ALA A 13 33.30 8.07 7.21
C ALA A 13 32.95 7.92 5.73
N LEU A 14 32.67 6.69 5.29
CA LEU A 14 31.99 6.44 4.03
C LEU A 14 30.57 6.98 4.23
N GLN A 15 30.38 8.28 3.98
CA GLN A 15 29.08 8.78 3.60
C GLN A 15 28.78 8.09 2.28
N GLY A 16 27.91 7.08 2.33
CA GLY A 16 27.30 6.56 1.13
C GLY A 16 26.79 7.74 0.33
N ASP A 17 27.02 7.71 -0.97
CA ASP A 17 26.54 8.71 -1.91
C ASP A 17 25.00 8.67 -1.93
N THR A 18 24.38 9.24 -0.90
CA THR A 18 22.93 9.44 -0.80
C THR A 18 22.62 10.67 -1.62
N GLY A 19 22.76 10.55 -2.95
CA GLY A 19 22.17 11.54 -3.85
C GLY A 19 20.71 11.72 -3.45
N ASP A 20 20.27 12.96 -3.28
CA ASP A 20 18.91 13.36 -2.93
C ASP A 20 17.87 12.45 -3.64
N ALA A 21 17.25 11.52 -2.90
CA ALA A 21 16.36 10.50 -3.46
C ALA A 21 15.13 11.15 -4.12
N TYR A 22 14.68 12.28 -3.57
CA TYR A 22 13.64 13.10 -4.19
C TYR A 22 14.10 13.66 -5.54
N ALA A 23 15.36 14.10 -5.67
CA ALA A 23 15.93 14.55 -6.95
C ALA A 23 16.11 13.41 -7.98
N GLN A 24 16.13 12.14 -7.55
CA GLN A 24 16.18 10.99 -8.45
C GLN A 24 14.84 10.63 -9.08
N LEU A 25 13.73 11.07 -8.48
CA LEU A 25 12.39 10.86 -9.02
C LEU A 25 12.22 11.53 -10.41
N GLY A 26 11.25 11.06 -11.19
CA GLY A 26 10.84 11.75 -12.41
C GLY A 26 10.28 13.16 -12.10
N PRO A 27 10.42 14.14 -13.02
CA PRO A 27 9.91 15.49 -12.80
C PRO A 27 8.40 15.51 -12.51
N ASP A 28 7.61 14.71 -13.23
CA ASP A 28 6.15 14.63 -13.03
C ASP A 28 5.77 14.05 -11.66
N ALA A 29 6.54 13.07 -11.16
CA ALA A 29 6.31 12.49 -9.84
C ALA A 29 6.60 13.52 -8.74
N ARG A 30 7.70 14.29 -8.85
CA ARG A 30 7.98 15.40 -7.94
C ARG A 30 6.89 16.47 -7.96
N GLU A 31 6.40 16.84 -9.14
CA GLU A 31 5.34 17.83 -9.28
C GLU A 31 4.05 17.38 -8.58
N ARG A 32 3.64 16.11 -8.79
CA ARG A 32 2.47 15.53 -8.10
C ARG A 32 2.66 15.48 -6.58
N LEU A 33 3.82 15.01 -6.12
CA LEU A 33 4.15 14.96 -4.70
C LEU A 33 4.09 16.36 -4.07
N MET A 34 4.70 17.36 -4.71
CA MET A 34 4.67 18.74 -4.23
C MET A 34 3.25 19.32 -4.19
N ALA A 35 2.41 19.02 -5.19
CA ALA A 35 1.02 19.44 -5.21
C ALA A 35 0.19 18.82 -4.07
N CYS A 36 0.62 17.66 -3.57
CA CYS A 36 0.05 16.94 -2.43
C CYS A 36 0.87 17.14 -1.14
N GLU A 37 1.55 18.30 -1.03
CA GLU A 37 2.29 18.76 0.15
C GLU A 37 3.45 17.85 0.58
N VAL A 38 4.02 17.08 -0.35
CA VAL A 38 5.23 16.29 -0.16
C VAL A 38 6.39 16.97 -0.88
N ASP A 39 7.02 17.92 -0.16
CA ASP A 39 8.31 18.49 -0.56
C ASP A 39 9.47 17.52 -0.26
N ALA A 40 10.70 17.94 -0.60
CA ALA A 40 11.88 17.11 -0.42
C ALA A 40 12.16 16.77 1.06
N GLU A 41 11.95 17.71 1.98
CA GLU A 41 12.18 17.48 3.41
C GLU A 41 11.19 16.46 3.99
N ARG A 42 9.90 16.61 3.66
CA ARG A 42 8.87 15.65 4.05
C ARG A 42 9.12 14.29 3.40
N PHE A 43 9.51 14.25 2.14
CA PHE A 43 9.85 13.01 1.45
C PHE A 43 10.99 12.27 2.17
N ASP A 44 12.09 12.94 2.47
CA ASP A 44 13.24 12.34 3.17
C ASP A 44 12.84 11.81 4.55
N ALA A 45 12.01 12.58 5.28
CA ALA A 45 11.48 12.14 6.57
C ALA A 45 10.63 10.86 6.44
N LEU A 46 9.82 10.74 5.38
CA LEU A 46 9.00 9.55 5.10
C LEU A 46 9.85 8.35 4.69
N MET A 47 10.89 8.54 3.87
CA MET A 47 11.80 7.46 3.46
C MET A 47 12.59 6.87 4.64
N ALA A 48 12.82 7.66 5.68
CA ALA A 48 13.53 7.26 6.88
C ALA A 48 12.66 6.53 7.92
N LEU A 49 11.34 6.44 7.72
CA LEU A 49 10.47 5.65 8.58
C LEU A 49 10.74 4.15 8.38
N ASP A 50 10.49 3.36 9.43
CA ASP A 50 10.40 1.90 9.28
C ASP A 50 9.07 1.51 8.62
N PRO A 51 8.95 0.29 8.05
CA PRO A 51 7.76 -0.09 7.28
C PRO A 51 6.44 -0.02 8.06
N GLN A 52 6.47 -0.27 9.37
CA GLN A 52 5.26 -0.19 10.20
C GLN A 52 4.82 1.27 10.34
N SER A 53 5.74 2.16 10.70
CA SER A 53 5.47 3.59 10.85
C SER A 53 5.09 4.26 9.52
N PHE A 54 5.65 3.80 8.41
CA PHE A 54 5.33 4.32 7.08
C PHE A 54 3.92 3.89 6.62
N ASP A 55 3.54 2.63 6.81
CA ASP A 55 2.36 2.04 6.15
C ASP A 55 1.12 1.87 7.03
N GLN A 56 1.31 1.66 8.33
CA GLN A 56 0.27 1.25 9.27
C GLN A 56 -0.08 2.34 10.30
N ASP A 57 0.56 3.50 10.25
CA ASP A 57 0.11 4.69 10.97
C ASP A 57 -0.98 5.41 10.17
N PHE A 58 -2.24 5.28 10.59
CA PHE A 58 -3.39 5.92 9.94
C PHE A 58 -3.40 7.45 10.05
N SER A 59 -2.57 8.05 10.91
CA SER A 59 -2.46 9.50 11.10
C SER A 59 -1.15 10.08 10.57
N GLY A 60 -0.24 9.21 10.12
CA GLY A 60 1.12 9.55 9.71
C GLY A 60 1.55 8.71 8.50
N GLY A 61 2.86 8.65 8.26
CA GLY A 61 3.38 7.92 7.10
C GLY A 61 2.76 8.41 5.78
N TRP A 62 2.41 7.47 4.88
CA TRP A 62 1.83 7.81 3.58
C TRP A 62 0.31 8.07 3.63
N ARG A 63 -0.40 7.61 4.69
CA ARG A 63 -1.87 7.61 4.75
C ARG A 63 -2.50 8.99 4.55
N PRO A 64 -2.01 10.08 5.17
CA PRO A 64 -2.55 11.42 4.93
C PRO A 64 -2.46 11.88 3.47
N VAL A 65 -1.48 11.40 2.69
CA VAL A 65 -1.37 11.73 1.26
C VAL A 65 -2.39 10.94 0.45
N GLY A 66 -2.59 9.66 0.78
CA GLY A 66 -3.56 8.80 0.09
C GLY A 66 -5.03 9.10 0.42
N ASP A 67 -5.30 9.66 1.60
CA ASP A 67 -6.64 10.06 2.02
C ASP A 67 -7.06 11.43 1.46
N GLU A 68 -6.11 12.22 0.93
CA GLU A 68 -6.39 13.51 0.30
C GLU A 68 -6.99 13.29 -1.11
N PRO A 69 -8.22 13.78 -1.38
CA PRO A 69 -8.86 13.58 -2.67
C PRO A 69 -8.05 14.16 -3.83
N GLY A 70 -7.77 13.34 -4.86
CA GLY A 70 -6.97 13.74 -6.02
C GLY A 70 -5.47 13.52 -5.86
N CYS A 71 -5.01 13.03 -4.69
CA CYS A 71 -3.62 12.70 -4.42
C CYS A 71 -3.28 11.22 -4.56
N GLU A 72 -4.20 10.39 -5.09
CA GLU A 72 -4.04 8.94 -5.20
C GLU A 72 -2.80 8.59 -6.02
N ARG A 73 -2.55 9.30 -7.14
CA ARG A 73 -1.33 9.08 -7.92
C ARG A 73 -0.06 9.51 -7.17
N ALA A 74 -0.11 10.60 -6.42
CA ALA A 74 1.02 11.06 -5.60
C ALA A 74 1.33 10.05 -4.48
N ALA A 75 0.29 9.50 -3.84
CA ALA A 75 0.43 8.44 -2.85
C ALA A 75 1.05 7.17 -3.45
N ALA A 76 0.63 6.77 -4.66
CA ALA A 76 1.27 5.69 -5.39
C ALA A 76 2.77 5.96 -5.64
N ASP A 77 3.11 7.14 -6.15
CA ASP A 77 4.51 7.52 -6.41
C ASP A 77 5.33 7.49 -5.09
N LEU A 78 4.76 7.94 -3.97
CA LEU A 78 5.38 7.90 -2.65
C LEU A 78 5.62 6.46 -2.15
N LEU A 79 4.63 5.58 -2.29
CA LEU A 79 4.73 4.16 -1.91
C LEU A 79 5.81 3.44 -2.73
N ILE A 80 5.85 3.69 -4.04
CA ILE A 80 6.86 3.13 -4.94
C ILE A 80 8.25 3.64 -4.56
N ALA A 81 8.38 4.96 -4.35
CA ALA A 81 9.64 5.56 -3.93
C ALA A 81 10.13 5.00 -2.59
N TYR A 82 9.24 4.73 -1.63
CA TYR A 82 9.61 4.07 -0.38
C TYR A 82 10.19 2.68 -0.62
N MET A 83 9.60 1.89 -1.51
CA MET A 83 10.13 0.56 -1.85
C MET A 83 11.51 0.63 -2.52
N ASP A 84 11.75 1.66 -3.34
CA ASP A 84 12.98 1.81 -4.12
C ASP A 84 14.12 2.46 -3.33
N HIS A 85 13.80 3.38 -2.42
CA HIS A 85 14.78 4.27 -1.80
C HIS A 85 14.91 4.12 -0.28
N SER A 86 13.91 3.54 0.41
CA SER A 86 14.02 3.37 1.87
C SER A 86 15.07 2.31 2.22
N PRO A 87 16.04 2.61 3.09
CA PRO A 87 16.98 1.60 3.58
C PRO A 87 16.32 0.55 4.49
N HIS A 88 15.05 0.78 4.88
CA HIS A 88 14.29 -0.10 5.76
C HIS A 88 13.39 -1.08 5.00
N PHE A 89 13.37 -1.03 3.66
CA PHE A 89 12.52 -1.87 2.84
C PHE A 89 13.29 -2.93 2.06
N ASN A 90 12.69 -4.12 1.90
CA ASN A 90 13.21 -5.14 1.01
C ASN A 90 12.37 -5.17 -0.28
N PRO A 91 12.90 -4.65 -1.41
CA PRO A 91 12.14 -4.57 -2.66
C PRO A 91 11.78 -5.94 -3.26
N GLU A 92 12.45 -7.02 -2.86
CA GLU A 92 12.11 -8.38 -3.30
C GLU A 92 10.83 -8.93 -2.64
N GLN A 93 10.32 -8.26 -1.60
CA GLN A 93 9.13 -8.67 -0.86
C GLN A 93 8.19 -7.47 -0.68
N PRO A 94 7.55 -7.01 -1.77
CA PRO A 94 6.76 -5.78 -1.76
C PRO A 94 5.57 -5.85 -0.78
N GLY A 95 4.98 -7.03 -0.60
CA GLY A 95 3.97 -7.31 0.41
C GLY A 95 2.82 -6.29 0.43
N VAL A 96 2.39 -5.90 1.64
CA VAL A 96 1.28 -4.95 1.83
C VAL A 96 1.58 -3.55 1.29
N ILE A 97 2.84 -3.08 1.36
CA ILE A 97 3.21 -1.77 0.79
C ILE A 97 3.05 -1.79 -0.73
N GLY A 98 3.48 -2.86 -1.40
CA GLY A 98 3.24 -3.06 -2.83
C GLY A 98 1.75 -3.17 -3.17
N TRP A 99 0.96 -3.84 -2.32
CA TRP A 99 -0.48 -3.87 -2.47
C TRP A 99 -1.08 -2.46 -2.44
N HIS A 100 -0.70 -1.63 -1.46
CA HIS A 100 -1.18 -0.25 -1.38
C HIS A 100 -0.73 0.58 -2.59
N ALA A 101 0.50 0.38 -3.09
CA ALA A 101 0.97 1.06 -4.31
C ALA A 101 0.07 0.72 -5.51
N GLY A 102 -0.21 -0.57 -5.71
CA GLY A 102 -1.12 -1.05 -6.76
C GLY A 102 -2.55 -0.52 -6.58
N GLN A 103 -3.03 -0.47 -5.34
CA GLN A 103 -4.35 0.07 -5.03
C GLN A 103 -4.46 1.57 -5.34
N MET A 104 -3.45 2.37 -5.00
CA MET A 104 -3.41 3.81 -5.30
C MET A 104 -3.27 4.09 -6.80
N LEU A 105 -2.51 3.26 -7.53
CA LEU A 105 -2.48 3.29 -9.00
C LEU A 105 -3.86 2.97 -9.59
N ALA A 106 -4.54 1.95 -9.07
CA ALA A 106 -5.90 1.62 -9.51
C ALA A 106 -6.89 2.76 -9.23
N MET A 107 -6.78 3.42 -8.07
CA MET A 107 -7.61 4.59 -7.73
C MET A 107 -7.35 5.81 -8.62
N SER A 108 -6.15 5.92 -9.19
CA SER A 108 -5.77 6.99 -10.12
C SER A 108 -5.95 6.62 -11.60
N ASP A 109 -6.78 5.61 -11.90
CA ASP A 109 -7.10 5.13 -13.25
C ASP A 109 -5.88 4.63 -14.06
N GLU A 110 -4.91 3.99 -13.37
CA GLU A 110 -3.68 3.43 -13.96
C GLU A 110 -3.65 1.89 -13.86
N PRO A 111 -4.58 1.17 -14.52
CA PRO A 111 -4.80 -0.26 -14.29
C PRO A 111 -3.61 -1.15 -14.68
N GLU A 112 -2.88 -0.81 -15.75
CA GLU A 112 -1.74 -1.63 -16.20
C GLU A 112 -0.62 -1.64 -15.17
N GLN A 113 -0.26 -0.47 -14.62
CA GLN A 113 0.74 -0.36 -13.57
C GLN A 113 0.22 -0.98 -12.26
N ALA A 114 -1.04 -0.73 -11.91
CA ALA A 114 -1.67 -1.28 -10.72
C ALA A 114 -1.56 -2.81 -10.68
N ILE A 115 -1.92 -3.49 -11.77
CA ILE A 115 -1.90 -4.95 -11.85
C ILE A 115 -0.52 -5.53 -11.54
N ALA A 116 0.56 -4.91 -12.02
CA ALA A 116 1.93 -5.39 -11.75
C ALA A 116 2.25 -5.39 -10.24
N TYR A 117 1.89 -4.31 -9.53
CA TYR A 117 2.11 -4.21 -8.09
C TYR A 117 1.18 -5.13 -7.28
N LEU A 118 -0.09 -5.23 -7.68
CA LEU A 118 -1.06 -6.11 -7.02
C LEU A 118 -0.65 -7.59 -7.15
N ASP A 119 -0.18 -8.00 -8.34
CA ASP A 119 0.27 -9.38 -8.59
C ASP A 119 1.56 -9.70 -7.81
N ALA A 120 2.50 -8.76 -7.73
CA ALA A 120 3.71 -8.91 -6.94
C ALA A 120 3.45 -8.94 -5.42
N ALA A 121 2.31 -8.39 -4.96
CA ALA A 121 1.93 -8.34 -3.56
C ALA A 121 1.25 -9.62 -3.03
N ARG A 122 1.26 -10.72 -3.79
CA ARG A 122 0.72 -12.01 -3.34
C ARG A 122 1.46 -12.54 -2.10
N PHE A 123 0.71 -13.23 -1.25
CA PHE A 123 1.22 -13.91 -0.05
C PHE A 123 0.99 -15.42 -0.12
N SER A 124 1.38 -16.16 0.92
CA SER A 124 1.17 -17.61 0.98
C SER A 124 -0.28 -18.02 1.27
N THR A 125 -1.13 -17.09 1.74
CA THR A 125 -2.51 -17.43 2.12
C THR A 125 -3.45 -17.34 0.91
N ALA A 126 -4.36 -18.31 0.80
CA ALA A 126 -5.23 -18.44 -0.35
C ALA A 126 -6.32 -17.35 -0.40
N ASP A 127 -6.84 -16.94 0.76
CA ASP A 127 -7.85 -15.87 0.89
C ASP A 127 -7.33 -14.53 0.37
N TRP A 128 -6.09 -14.17 0.73
CA TRP A 128 -5.42 -12.98 0.22
C TRP A 128 -5.28 -13.05 -1.31
N ASN A 129 -4.79 -14.17 -1.83
CA ASN A 129 -4.57 -14.31 -3.26
C ASN A 129 -5.88 -14.30 -4.06
N LEU A 130 -6.99 -14.78 -3.52
CA LEU A 130 -8.30 -14.67 -4.16
C LEU A 130 -8.82 -13.22 -4.17
N TYR A 131 -8.50 -12.44 -3.14
CA TYR A 131 -8.77 -11.00 -3.17
C TYR A 131 -7.93 -10.27 -4.23
N VAL A 132 -6.64 -10.63 -4.35
CA VAL A 132 -5.76 -10.15 -5.42
C VAL A 132 -6.34 -10.51 -6.79
N ASP A 133 -6.72 -11.77 -7.00
CA ASP A 133 -7.28 -12.26 -8.26
C ASP A 133 -8.56 -11.52 -8.66
N ALA A 134 -9.49 -11.36 -7.72
CA ALA A 134 -10.74 -10.65 -7.98
C ALA A 134 -10.49 -9.16 -8.33
N THR A 135 -9.52 -8.53 -7.68
CA THR A 135 -9.16 -7.13 -7.91
C THR A 135 -8.50 -6.95 -9.28
N ILE A 136 -7.53 -7.81 -9.63
CA ILE A 136 -6.88 -7.81 -10.95
C ILE A 136 -7.92 -8.07 -12.05
N ALA A 137 -8.81 -9.05 -11.86
CA ALA A 137 -9.87 -9.37 -12.83
C ALA A 137 -10.82 -8.17 -13.05
N PHE A 138 -11.16 -7.43 -11.99
CA PHE A 138 -11.92 -6.18 -12.12
C PHE A 138 -11.19 -5.16 -12.99
N LEU A 139 -9.89 -4.91 -12.73
CA LEU A 139 -9.08 -3.96 -13.51
C LEU A 139 -8.90 -4.40 -14.97
N GLN A 140 -8.83 -5.70 -15.23
CA GLN A 140 -8.75 -6.29 -16.56
C GLN A 140 -10.11 -6.36 -17.28
N ARG A 141 -11.21 -5.96 -16.62
CA ARG A 141 -12.58 -6.08 -17.13
C ARG A 141 -12.99 -7.54 -17.42
N ASP A 142 -12.43 -8.50 -16.69
CA ASP A 142 -12.80 -9.92 -16.76
C ASP A 142 -13.79 -10.27 -15.63
N ARG A 143 -15.08 -10.12 -15.94
CA ARG A 143 -16.15 -10.37 -14.96
C ARG A 143 -16.20 -11.83 -14.51
N ALA A 144 -15.95 -12.75 -15.43
CA ALA A 144 -16.03 -14.17 -15.14
C ALA A 144 -14.93 -14.59 -14.16
N ALA A 145 -13.70 -14.10 -14.35
CA ALA A 145 -12.60 -14.33 -13.42
C ALA A 145 -12.87 -13.70 -12.05
N ALA A 146 -13.41 -12.46 -12.00
CA ALA A 146 -13.76 -11.81 -10.74
C ALA A 146 -14.85 -12.57 -9.97
N GLU A 147 -15.90 -13.03 -10.66
CA GLU A 147 -16.98 -13.83 -10.06
C GLU A 147 -16.48 -15.20 -9.56
N ALA A 148 -15.56 -15.84 -10.30
CA ALA A 148 -14.95 -17.10 -9.89
C ALA A 148 -14.11 -16.94 -8.61
N ALA A 149 -13.22 -15.94 -8.57
CA ALA A 149 -12.41 -15.66 -7.38
C ALA A 149 -13.27 -15.30 -6.17
N ARG A 150 -14.34 -14.50 -6.36
CA ARG A 150 -15.31 -14.20 -5.31
C ARG A 150 -16.05 -15.43 -4.81
N ALA A 151 -16.47 -16.32 -5.71
CA ALA A 151 -17.18 -17.53 -5.35
C ALA A 151 -16.30 -18.45 -4.50
N GLU A 152 -15.02 -18.58 -4.85
CA GLU A 152 -14.06 -19.36 -4.06
C GLU A 152 -13.78 -18.71 -2.71
N LEU A 153 -13.52 -17.40 -2.68
CA LEU A 153 -13.27 -16.66 -1.45
C LEU A 153 -14.43 -16.83 -0.46
N ALA A 154 -15.67 -16.77 -0.93
CA ALA A 154 -16.86 -16.90 -0.10
C ALA A 154 -17.06 -18.30 0.53
N THR A 155 -16.33 -19.32 0.08
CA THR A 155 -16.32 -20.65 0.72
C THR A 155 -15.34 -20.75 1.88
N MET A 156 -14.45 -19.77 2.03
CA MET A 156 -13.49 -19.74 3.11
C MET A 156 -14.16 -19.34 4.42
N THR A 157 -13.68 -19.90 5.51
CA THR A 157 -14.14 -19.58 6.86
C THR A 157 -12.93 -19.13 7.67
N PRO A 158 -12.95 -17.90 8.22
CA PRO A 158 -11.91 -17.48 9.16
C PRO A 158 -11.78 -18.48 10.30
N SER A 159 -10.56 -18.68 10.79
CA SER A 159 -10.34 -19.59 11.93
C SER A 159 -11.01 -19.05 13.21
N GLU A 160 -11.32 -19.92 14.17
CA GLU A 160 -11.85 -19.45 15.48
C GLU A 160 -10.89 -18.49 16.19
N GLU A 161 -9.58 -18.70 16.03
CA GLU A 161 -8.55 -17.81 16.57
C GLU A 161 -8.62 -16.42 15.92
N GLU A 162 -8.72 -16.38 14.59
CA GLU A 162 -8.87 -15.13 13.85
C GLU A 162 -10.18 -14.41 14.20
N MET A 163 -11.31 -15.13 14.24
CA MET A 163 -12.58 -14.56 14.67
C MET A 163 -12.52 -14.03 16.11
N ALA A 164 -11.82 -14.72 17.02
CA ALA A 164 -11.60 -14.24 18.38
C ALA A 164 -10.76 -12.97 18.43
N SER A 165 -9.68 -12.90 17.64
CA SER A 165 -8.84 -11.70 17.51
C SER A 165 -9.64 -10.50 16.97
N ARG A 166 -10.44 -10.71 15.92
CA ARG A 166 -11.31 -9.66 15.35
C ARG A 166 -12.37 -9.17 16.36
N ARG A 167 -12.95 -10.07 17.16
CA ARG A 167 -13.86 -9.69 18.27
C ARG A 167 -13.15 -8.87 19.34
N GLN A 168 -11.92 -9.25 19.69
CA GLN A 168 -11.11 -8.51 20.65
C GLN A 168 -10.78 -7.11 20.12
N PHE A 169 -10.35 -6.99 18.87
CA PHE A 169 -10.10 -5.70 18.21
C PHE A 169 -11.31 -4.76 18.31
N LEU A 170 -12.53 -5.24 18.01
CA LEU A 170 -13.74 -4.44 18.13
C LEU A 170 -14.04 -4.01 19.57
N ALA A 171 -13.78 -4.89 20.55
CA ALA A 171 -13.98 -4.58 21.96
C ALA A 171 -12.99 -3.51 22.47
N GLU A 172 -11.76 -3.55 21.99
CA GLU A 172 -10.71 -2.58 22.32
C GLU A 172 -10.88 -1.24 21.59
N ASN A 173 -11.57 -1.24 20.45
CA ASN A 173 -11.78 -0.06 19.60
C ASN A 173 -13.26 0.25 19.39
N PRO A 174 -14.03 0.60 20.44
CA PRO A 174 -15.48 0.78 20.37
C PRO A 174 -15.95 1.96 19.52
N HIS A 175 -15.03 2.81 19.07
CA HIS A 175 -15.29 3.96 18.20
C HIS A 175 -15.11 3.64 16.71
N ILE A 176 -14.51 2.48 16.39
CA ILE A 176 -14.32 2.04 15.00
C ILE A 176 -15.57 1.28 14.55
N THR A 177 -16.09 1.66 13.39
CA THR A 177 -17.17 0.93 12.72
C THR A 177 -16.59 0.06 11.62
N MET A 178 -16.73 -1.26 11.75
CA MET A 178 -16.33 -2.21 10.72
C MET A 178 -17.53 -2.65 9.88
N PRO A 179 -17.31 -3.06 8.61
CA PRO A 179 -18.40 -3.53 7.75
C PRO A 179 -19.09 -4.77 8.32
N GLN A 180 -20.33 -4.98 7.91
CA GLN A 180 -21.08 -6.21 8.23
C GLN A 180 -20.27 -7.45 7.81
N GLY A 181 -20.25 -8.47 8.67
CA GLY A 181 -19.52 -9.71 8.42
C GLY A 181 -18.03 -9.64 8.72
N PHE A 182 -17.50 -8.51 9.23
CA PHE A 182 -16.09 -8.38 9.59
C PHE A 182 -15.57 -9.55 10.46
N VAL A 183 -16.36 -10.04 11.41
CA VAL A 183 -15.91 -11.13 12.29
C VAL A 183 -16.00 -12.48 11.57
N GLU A 184 -17.12 -12.80 10.93
CA GLU A 184 -17.44 -14.16 10.48
C GLU A 184 -17.12 -14.44 9.01
N GLN A 185 -16.91 -13.42 8.19
CA GLN A 185 -16.66 -13.57 6.76
C GLN A 185 -15.16 -13.51 6.43
N PRO A 186 -14.73 -14.11 5.30
CA PRO A 186 -13.40 -13.93 4.76
C PRO A 186 -13.02 -12.45 4.65
N GLN A 187 -11.75 -12.17 4.91
CA GLN A 187 -11.24 -10.81 4.76
C GLN A 187 -11.49 -10.31 3.33
N ASN A 188 -11.86 -9.03 3.19
CA ASN A 188 -12.09 -8.36 1.91
C ASN A 188 -13.23 -8.90 1.04
N LEU A 189 -14.00 -9.92 1.46
CA LEU A 189 -15.16 -10.40 0.68
C LEU A 189 -16.14 -9.27 0.36
N GLY A 190 -16.45 -8.42 1.34
CA GLY A 190 -17.32 -7.26 1.13
C GLY A 190 -16.75 -6.21 0.17
N VAL A 191 -15.42 -6.15 -0.02
CA VAL A 191 -14.79 -5.30 -1.04
C VAL A 191 -15.04 -5.89 -2.42
N VAL A 192 -14.78 -7.19 -2.59
CA VAL A 192 -15.01 -7.89 -3.86
C VAL A 192 -16.48 -7.81 -4.28
N ASP A 193 -17.41 -7.93 -3.33
CA ASP A 193 -18.85 -7.78 -3.59
C ASP A 193 -19.19 -6.40 -4.16
N ARG A 194 -18.56 -5.34 -3.63
CA ARG A 194 -18.72 -3.97 -4.12
C ARG A 194 -18.14 -3.81 -5.52
N LEU A 195 -16.93 -4.34 -5.79
CA LEU A 195 -16.35 -4.32 -7.13
C LEU A 195 -17.28 -4.98 -8.17
N LEU A 196 -17.87 -6.13 -7.84
CA LEU A 196 -18.81 -6.84 -8.73
C LEU A 196 -20.16 -6.12 -8.90
N THR A 197 -20.64 -5.47 -7.84
CA THR A 197 -21.87 -4.66 -7.87
C THR A 197 -21.68 -3.42 -8.74
N CYS A 198 -20.53 -2.77 -8.60
CA CYS A 198 -20.14 -1.54 -9.27
C CYS A 198 -19.35 -1.76 -10.57
N TRP A 199 -19.63 -2.87 -11.25
CA TRP A 199 -18.75 -3.40 -12.29
C TRP A 199 -18.35 -2.40 -13.37
N ASP A 200 -19.25 -1.49 -13.77
CA ASP A 200 -19.00 -0.53 -14.85
C ASP A 200 -18.46 0.83 -14.37
N ARG A 201 -18.10 0.96 -13.10
CA ARG A 201 -17.52 2.18 -12.51
C ARG A 201 -15.98 2.11 -12.47
N PRO A 202 -15.29 3.26 -12.42
CA PRO A 202 -13.87 3.32 -12.10
C PRO A 202 -13.56 2.62 -10.77
N TYR A 203 -12.33 2.13 -10.60
CA TYR A 203 -11.95 1.37 -9.41
C TYR A 203 -12.16 2.16 -8.10
N ALA A 204 -11.81 3.45 -8.08
CA ALA A 204 -11.99 4.29 -6.90
C ALA A 204 -13.47 4.35 -6.43
N GLU A 205 -14.40 4.49 -7.37
CA GLU A 205 -15.83 4.52 -7.08
C GLU A 205 -16.35 3.14 -6.66
N ALA A 206 -15.95 2.08 -7.37
CA ALA A 206 -16.35 0.71 -7.06
C ALA A 206 -15.86 0.28 -5.66
N TYR A 207 -14.61 0.60 -5.33
CA TYR A 207 -14.00 0.28 -4.04
C TYR A 207 -14.68 1.00 -2.88
N SER A 208 -15.05 2.27 -3.07
CA SER A 208 -15.74 3.10 -2.09
C SER A 208 -17.27 2.93 -2.06
N SER A 209 -17.83 2.08 -2.94
CA SER A 209 -19.28 1.85 -3.10
C SER A 209 -20.08 3.06 -3.60
N GLN A 210 -19.43 3.98 -4.33
CA GLN A 210 -20.04 5.21 -4.86
C GLN A 210 -20.57 4.99 -6.28
N CYS A 211 -21.49 4.04 -6.45
CA CYS A 211 -21.89 3.54 -7.77
C CYS A 211 -23.33 3.90 -8.16
N GLU A 212 -24.05 4.53 -7.23
CA GLU A 212 -25.40 5.04 -7.41
C GLU A 212 -25.35 6.58 -7.52
N SER A 213 -25.60 7.08 -8.73
CA SER A 213 -25.95 8.48 -9.03
C SER A 213 -27.11 8.51 -10.00
#